data_AF-A0A090KZR4-F1
#
_entry.id   AF-A0A090KZR4-F1
#
_cell.length_a   1.000
_cell.length_b   1.000
_cell.length_c   1.000
_cell.angle_alpha   90.00
_cell.angle_beta   90.00
_cell.angle_gamma   90.00
#
_symmetry.space_group_name_H-M   'P 1'
#
loop_
_entity.id
_entity.type
_entity.pdbx_description
1 polymer ?
#
loop_
_entity_poly.entity_id
_entity_poly.type
_entity_poly.pdbx_seq_one_letter_code
_entity_poly.pdbx_strand_id
1 'polypeptide(L)' 'MNVSQLIKAIPNEAKAVEFLQKRGLIPETKECENSHEMKLSVGTVFRWKCFLRDCRKQVGVRVGTWFQRTKMPFISLGK' A
#
# COMPACT_ATOMS: atom_id res chain seq x y z
N MET A 1 -8.57 -13.89 15.14
CA MET A 1 -7.19 -13.36 15.21
C MET A 1 -7.16 -12.31 16.31
N ASN A 2 -6.34 -12.49 17.34
CA ASN A 2 -6.24 -11.52 18.43
C ASN A 2 -5.13 -10.48 18.16
N VAL A 3 -5.07 -9.40 18.95
CA VAL A 3 -4.12 -8.29 18.74
C VAL A 3 -2.67 -8.75 18.82
N SER A 4 -2.33 -9.64 19.76
CA SER A 4 -0.96 -10.16 19.93
C SER A 4 -0.49 -10.96 18.70
N GLN A 5 -1.36 -11.78 18.11
CA GLN A 5 -1.10 -12.49 16.87
C GLN A 5 -0.93 -11.54 15.68
N LEU A 6 -1.68 -10.44 15.65
CA LEU A 6 -1.61 -9.43 14.60
C LEU A 6 -0.29 -8.67 14.62
N ILE A 7 0.17 -8.24 15.79
CA ILE A 7 1.46 -7.56 15.94
C ILE A 7 2.59 -8.47 15.44
N LYS A 8 2.56 -9.77 15.77
CA LYS A 8 3.56 -10.73 15.28
C LYS A 8 3.48 -10.97 13.77
N ALA A 9 2.29 -10.96 13.19
CA ALA A 9 2.08 -11.19 11.76
C ALA A 9 2.46 -9.98 10.89
N ILE A 10 2.50 -8.78 11.48
CA ILE A 10 2.77 -7.51 10.79
C ILE A 10 4.04 -6.87 11.38
N PRO A 11 5.24 -7.45 11.12
CA PRO A 11 6.49 -6.95 11.70
C PRO A 11 6.98 -5.65 11.07
N ASN A 12 6.47 -5.27 9.89
CA ASN A 12 6.90 -4.08 9.16
C ASN A 12 5.79 -3.55 8.24
N GLU A 13 6.03 -2.38 7.68
CA GLU A 13 5.04 -1.68 6.84
C GLU A 13 4.70 -2.45 5.55
N ALA A 14 5.67 -3.17 4.96
CA ALA A 14 5.40 -3.97 3.77
C ALA A 14 4.42 -5.12 4.07
N LYS A 15 4.59 -5.79 5.22
CA LYS A 15 3.64 -6.81 5.69
C LYS A 15 2.29 -6.21 6.09
N ALA A 16 2.26 -4.97 6.56
CA ALA A 16 1.01 -4.28 6.84
C ALA A 16 0.22 -4.03 5.55
N VAL A 17 0.89 -3.53 4.50
CA VAL A 17 0.25 -3.31 3.21
C VAL A 17 -0.22 -4.63 2.60
N GLU A 18 0.59 -5.69 2.64
CA GLU A 18 0.18 -7.03 2.19
C GLU A 18 -1.06 -7.54 2.94
N PHE A 19 -1.10 -7.36 4.27
CA PHE A 19 -2.24 -7.74 5.09
C PHE A 19 -3.50 -6.95 4.71
N LEU A 20 -3.38 -5.64 4.49
CA LEU A 20 -4.48 -4.77 4.07
C LEU A 20 -4.96 -5.10 2.65
N GLN A 21 -4.06 -5.52 1.76
CA GLN A 21 -4.39 -5.98 0.41
C GLN A 21 -5.24 -7.25 0.42
N LYS A 22 -4.84 -8.26 1.20
CA LYS A 22 -5.63 -9.49 1.40
C LYS A 22 -7.03 -9.25 1.99
N ARG A 23 -7.25 -8.09 2.60
CA ARG A 23 -8.52 -7.66 3.17
C ARG A 23 -9.32 -6.71 2.26
N GLY A 24 -8.81 -6.38 1.07
CA GLY A 24 -9.45 -5.47 0.12
C GLY A 24 -9.43 -3.99 0.54
N LEU A 25 -8.65 -3.62 1.56
CA LEU A 25 -8.57 -2.24 2.06
C LEU A 25 -7.56 -1.39 1.28
N ILE A 26 -6.56 -2.04 0.70
CA ILE A 26 -5.66 -1.49 -0.31
C ILE A 26 -5.80 -2.41 -1.52
N PRO A 27 -5.90 -1.89 -2.75
CA PRO A 27 -6.02 -2.76 -3.92
C PRO A 27 -4.70 -3.51 -4.18
N GLU A 28 -4.77 -4.71 -4.75
CA GLU A 28 -3.59 -5.50 -5.14
C GLU A 28 -2.95 -4.98 -6.44
N THR A 29 -3.78 -4.46 -7.33
CA THR A 29 -3.39 -3.82 -8.59
C THR A 29 -4.00 -2.43 -8.67
N LYS A 30 -3.37 -1.53 -9.42
CA LYS A 30 -3.90 -0.20 -9.68
C LYS A 30 -3.57 0.20 -11.10
N GLU A 31 -4.43 0.99 -11.72
CA GLU A 31 -4.16 1.57 -13.02
C GLU A 31 -3.76 3.04 -12.86
N CYS A 32 -2.85 3.49 -13.72
CA CYS A 32 -2.60 4.92 -13.87
C CYS A 32 -3.70 5.56 -14.74
N GLU A 33 -3.69 6.89 -14.86
CA GLU A 33 -4.69 7.63 -15.67
C GLU A 33 -4.63 7.28 -17.17
N ASN A 34 -3.58 6.58 -17.63
CA ASN A 34 -3.45 6.09 -19.01
C ASN A 34 -3.85 4.60 -19.11
N SER A 35 -4.56 4.05 -18.12
CA SER A 35 -5.01 2.65 -18.06
C SER A 35 -3.89 1.60 -18.14
N HIS A 36 -2.69 1.95 -17.68
CA HIS A 36 -1.61 0.99 -17.53
C HIS A 36 -1.57 0.43 -16.12
N GLU A 37 -1.33 -0.87 -16.00
CA GLU A 37 -1.10 -1.53 -14.72
C GLU A 37 0.13 -0.91 -13.99
N MET A 38 -0.06 -0.65 -12.71
CA MET A 38 0.94 -0.14 -11.79
C MET A 38 1.30 -1.24 -10.79
N LYS A 39 2.58 -1.28 -10.41
CA LYS A 39 3.04 -2.13 -9.32
C LYS A 39 3.28 -1.28 -8.08
N LEU A 40 3.01 -1.85 -6.91
CA LEU A 40 3.35 -1.21 -5.65
C LEU A 40 4.87 -1.22 -5.48
N SER A 41 5.46 -0.03 -5.42
CA SER A 41 6.87 0.14 -5.10
C SER A 41 7.03 0.25 -3.59
N VAL A 42 7.80 -0.68 -3.02
CA VAL A 42 8.18 -0.69 -1.61
C VAL A 42 9.54 0.01 -1.48
N GLY A 43 9.56 1.14 -0.77
CA GLY A 43 10.75 1.94 -0.50
C GLY A 43 10.51 2.78 0.75
N THR A 44 11.16 3.95 0.88
CA THR A 44 10.88 4.88 2.00
C THR A 44 9.41 5.32 2.04
N VAL A 45 8.75 5.36 0.88
CA VAL A 45 7.33 5.68 0.76
C VAL A 45 6.68 4.69 -0.18
N PHE A 46 5.56 4.10 0.25
CA PHE A 46 4.74 3.21 -0.57
C PHE A 46 4.02 3.99 -1.66
N ARG A 47 4.31 3.67 -2.92
CA ARG A 47 3.69 4.31 -4.09
C ARG A 47 3.33 3.27 -5.15
N TRP A 48 2.17 3.44 -5.77
CA TRP A 48 1.88 2.80 -7.04
C TRP A 48 2.74 3.44 -8.11
N LYS A 49 3.47 2.65 -8.88
CA LYS A 49 4.32 3.12 -9.96
C LYS A 49 3.99 2.41 -11.26
N CYS A 50 3.75 3.16 -12.31
CA CYS A 50 3.73 2.65 -13.67
C CYS A 50 5.17 2.49 -14.17
N PHE A 51 5.54 1.29 -14.61
CA PHE A 51 6.92 0.98 -15.04
C PHE A 51 7.14 1.12 -16.55
N LEU A 52 6.10 1.46 -17.31
CA LEU A 52 6.25 1.82 -18.72
C LEU A 52 7.09 3.09 -18.85
N ARG A 53 8.12 3.03 -19.71
CA ARG A 53 9.18 4.05 -19.83
C ARG A 53 8.63 5.44 -20.15
N ASP A 54 7.58 5.51 -20.97
CA ASP A 54 6.99 6.77 -21.41
C ASP A 54 5.92 7.31 -20.45
N CYS A 55 5.40 6.47 -19.54
CA CYS A 55 4.39 6.88 -18.56
C CYS A 55 5.02 7.34 -17.24
N ARG A 56 5.76 6.45 -16.57
CA ARG A 56 6.43 6.67 -15.26
C ARG A 56 5.58 7.31 -14.14
N LYS A 57 4.25 7.39 -14.30
CA LYS A 57 3.32 7.97 -13.33
C LYS A 57 3.43 7.26 -11.98
N GLN A 58 3.28 8.03 -10.91
CA GLN A 58 3.26 7.54 -9.54
C GLN A 58 2.05 8.08 -8.79
N VAL A 59 1.45 7.22 -7.98
CA VAL A 59 0.30 7.57 -7.15
C VAL A 59 0.53 7.06 -5.73
N GLY A 60 0.16 7.86 -4.73
CA GLY A 60 0.27 7.43 -3.34
C GLY A 60 -0.60 6.20 -3.06
N VAL A 61 -0.12 5.29 -2.19
CA VAL A 61 -0.85 4.04 -1.88
C VAL A 61 -2.27 4.26 -1.33
N ARG A 62 -2.53 5.44 -0.74
CA ARG A 62 -3.82 5.82 -0.11
C ARG A 62 -4.84 6.40 -1.09
N VAL A 63 -4.44 6.76 -2.30
CA VAL A 63 -5.34 7.45 -3.24
C VAL A 63 -6.38 6.46 -3.76
N GLY A 64 -7.64 6.82 -3.65
CA GLY A 64 -8.78 5.97 -4.03
C GLY A 64 -9.01 4.79 -3.08
N THR A 65 -8.53 4.85 -1.83
CA THR A 65 -8.79 3.82 -0.80
C THR A 65 -9.43 4.44 0.43
N TRP A 66 -9.84 3.61 1.39
CA TRP A 66 -10.37 4.06 2.69
C TRP A 66 -9.40 5.00 3.44
N PHE A 67 -8.10 4.86 3.19
CA PHE A 67 -7.05 5.65 3.85
C PHE A 67 -6.84 7.03 3.22
N GLN A 68 -7.59 7.38 2.17
CA GLN A 68 -7.45 8.67 1.50
C GLN A 68 -7.63 9.81 2.51
N ARG A 69 -6.77 10.84 2.41
CA ARG A 69 -6.71 12.01 3.32
C ARG A 69 -6.39 11.69 4.79
N THR A 70 -6.07 10.45 5.13
CA THR A 70 -5.62 10.11 6.49
C THR A 70 -4.10 10.19 6.60
N LYS A 71 -3.59 10.49 7.80
CA LYS A 71 -2.17 10.35 8.17
C LYS A 71 -1.88 9.06 8.96
N MET A 72 -2.84 8.14 9.01
CA MET A 72 -2.73 6.89 9.77
C MET A 72 -1.49 6.10 9.35
N PRO A 73 -0.53 5.80 10.23
CA PRO A 73 0.60 4.96 9.86
C PRO A 73 0.12 3.54 9.53
N PHE A 74 0.74 2.88 8.54
CA PHE A 74 0.42 1.48 8.25
C PHE A 74 1.08 0.52 9.24
N ILE A 75 2.08 0.99 9.98
CA ILE A 75 2.63 0.29 11.15
C ILE A 75 1.95 0.77 12.44
N SER A 76 1.44 -0.18 13.21
CA SER A 76 1.18 0.05 14.63
C SER A 76 2.52 0.10 15.36
N LEU A 77 2.85 1.25 15.94
CA LEU A 77 4.05 1.47 16.74
C LEU A 77 4.17 0.40 17.85
N GLY A 78 5.10 -0.52 17.67
CA GLY A 78 5.84 -1.13 18.78
C GLY A 78 7.27 -0.59 18.71
N LYS A 79 7.48 0.59 19.31
CA LYS A 79 8.79 0.96 19.83
C LYS A 79 8.78 0.67 21.31
#